data_AF-A0A960E0J5-F1
#
_entry.id   AF-A0A960E0J5-F1
#
_cell.length_a   1.000
_cell.length_b   1.000
_cell.length_c   1.000
_cell.angle_alpha   90.00
_cell.angle_beta   90.00
_cell.angle_gamma   90.00
#
_symmetry.space_group_name_H-M   'P 1'
#
loop_
_entity.id
_entity.type
_entity.pdbx_description
1 polymer ?
#
loop_
_entity_poly.entity_id
_entity_poly.type
_entity_poly.pdbx_seq_one_letter_code
_entity_poly.pdbx_strand_id
1 'polypeptide(L)'
;MSTAIDDFGTGYSSLTYLRDLPLQEVKIDRSFVSGMHRRSEEFTIVRSMIDLGHNLGLRVVAEGVEHADDLALLRRLGCDLAQGFHLARPLPLAELLAWLEGWRATSEAEPLTGHPA
;
A
#
# COMPACT_ATOMS: atom_id res chain seq x y z
N MET A 1 -3.89 -19.51 -1.20
CA MET A 1 -3.78 -18.77 -2.47
C MET A 1 -4.47 -17.43 -2.25
N SER A 2 -3.76 -16.31 -2.38
CA SER A 2 -4.29 -14.94 -2.14
C SER A 2 -4.63 -14.30 -3.49
N THR A 3 -5.73 -13.57 -3.57
CA THR A 3 -6.22 -12.89 -4.78
C THR A 3 -6.39 -11.40 -4.49
N ALA A 4 -5.86 -10.59 -5.41
CA ALA A 4 -5.85 -9.14 -5.35
C ALA A 4 -6.65 -8.53 -6.50
N ILE A 5 -7.18 -7.34 -6.28
CA ILE A 5 -7.57 -6.44 -7.38
C ILE A 5 -6.48 -5.40 -7.59
N ASP A 6 -6.07 -5.21 -8.85
CA ASP A 6 -5.04 -4.26 -9.26
C ASP A 6 -5.66 -2.95 -9.77
N ASP A 7 -4.88 -1.87 -9.74
CA ASP A 7 -5.23 -0.53 -10.24
C ASP A 7 -6.58 0.05 -9.73
N PHE A 8 -6.94 -0.25 -8.47
CA PHE A 8 -8.21 0.24 -7.91
C PHE A 8 -8.25 1.76 -7.86
N GLY A 9 -9.36 2.33 -8.33
CA GLY A 9 -9.57 3.77 -8.44
C GLY A 9 -9.33 4.32 -9.84
N THR A 10 -8.78 3.54 -10.78
CA THR A 10 -8.68 3.93 -12.19
C THR A 10 -9.90 3.44 -12.97
N GLY A 11 -10.47 4.28 -13.84
CA GLY A 11 -11.62 3.93 -14.69
C GLY A 11 -12.91 3.56 -13.94
N TYR A 12 -13.70 2.64 -14.49
CA TYR A 12 -14.94 2.13 -13.88
C TYR A 12 -14.63 1.03 -12.84
N SER A 13 -14.11 1.45 -11.69
CA SER A 13 -14.01 0.56 -10.52
C SER A 13 -15.38 0.41 -9.86
N SER A 14 -16.03 -0.74 -10.02
CA SER A 14 -17.34 -0.99 -9.38
C SER A 14 -17.14 -1.50 -7.95
N LEU A 15 -17.55 -0.69 -6.97
CA LEU A 15 -17.61 -1.09 -5.56
C LEU A 15 -18.42 -2.37 -5.34
N THR A 16 -19.42 -2.60 -6.18
CA THR A 16 -20.25 -3.81 -6.13
C THR A 16 -19.43 -5.07 -6.44
N TYR A 17 -18.52 -5.03 -7.42
CA TYR A 17 -17.65 -6.19 -7.70
C TYR A 17 -16.67 -6.46 -6.57
N LEU A 18 -16.18 -5.39 -5.94
CA LEU A 18 -15.22 -5.49 -4.84
C LEU A 18 -15.79 -6.21 -3.61
N ARG A 19 -17.10 -6.06 -3.38
CA ARG A 19 -17.85 -6.78 -2.33
C ARG A 19 -18.07 -8.26 -2.66
N ASP A 20 -18.37 -8.57 -3.92
CA ASP A 20 -18.89 -9.90 -4.31
C ASP A 20 -17.79 -10.89 -4.72
N LEU A 21 -16.56 -10.41 -4.93
CA LEU A 21 -15.40 -11.24 -5.27
C LEU A 21 -14.66 -11.72 -4.00
N PRO A 22 -14.14 -12.95 -3.97
CA PRO A 22 -13.38 -13.49 -2.85
C PRO A 22 -11.94 -12.94 -2.83
N LEU A 23 -11.82 -11.63 -2.69
CA LEU A 23 -10.54 -10.91 -2.62
C LEU A 23 -10.00 -10.90 -1.18
N GLN A 24 -8.68 -10.77 -1.06
CA GLN A 24 -8.01 -10.58 0.24
C GLN A 24 -7.31 -9.22 0.33
N GLU A 25 -7.09 -8.58 -0.82
CA GLU A 25 -6.38 -7.32 -0.90
C GLU A 25 -6.85 -6.45 -2.06
N VAL A 26 -6.70 -5.14 -1.87
CA VAL A 26 -6.95 -4.09 -2.86
C VAL A 26 -5.69 -3.24 -3.00
N LYS A 27 -5.30 -2.98 -4.24
CA LYS A 27 -4.13 -2.15 -4.56
C LYS A 27 -4.57 -0.77 -5.03
N ILE A 28 -4.16 0.28 -4.33
CA ILE A 28 -4.40 1.68 -4.71
C ILE A 28 -3.35 2.08 -5.74
N ASP A 29 -3.79 2.51 -6.92
CA ASP A 29 -2.91 2.88 -8.02
C ASP A 29 -1.99 4.06 -7.69
N ARG A 30 -0.80 4.05 -8.29
CA ARG A 30 0.24 5.06 -8.14
C ARG A 30 -0.21 6.48 -8.49
N SER A 31 -1.20 6.66 -9.37
CA SER A 31 -1.67 8.00 -9.76
C SER A 31 -2.27 8.77 -8.58
N PHE A 32 -2.83 8.05 -7.60
CA PHE A 32 -3.33 8.62 -6.36
C PHE A 32 -2.22 8.76 -5.31
N VAL A 33 -1.32 7.78 -5.21
CA VAL A 33 -0.33 7.72 -4.13
C VAL A 33 0.88 8.64 -4.35
N SER A 34 1.46 8.66 -5.56
CA SER A 34 2.71 9.41 -5.79
C SER A 34 2.50 10.90 -5.56
N GLY A 35 3.21 11.49 -4.59
CA GLY A 35 3.11 12.91 -4.28
C GLY A 35 1.82 13.31 -3.53
N MET A 36 1.05 12.36 -2.99
CA MET A 36 -0.17 12.65 -2.21
C MET A 36 0.10 13.56 -1.01
N HIS A 37 1.33 13.58 -0.46
CA HIS A 37 1.73 14.49 0.62
C HIS A 37 1.61 15.98 0.27
N ARG A 38 1.55 16.33 -1.02
CA ARG A 38 1.40 17.72 -1.50
C ARG A 38 0.04 18.00 -2.13
N ARG A 39 -0.79 16.98 -2.33
CA ARG A 39 -2.04 17.08 -3.08
C ARG A 39 -3.21 16.66 -2.20
N SER A 40 -3.97 17.65 -1.71
CA SER A 40 -5.02 17.44 -0.70
C SER A 40 -6.19 16.57 -1.19
N GLU A 41 -6.50 16.63 -2.49
CA GLU A 41 -7.55 15.83 -3.10
C GLU A 41 -7.16 14.35 -3.09
N GLU A 42 -5.95 14.03 -3.53
CA GLU A 42 -5.42 12.67 -3.60
C GLU A 42 -5.18 12.10 -2.21
N PHE A 43 -4.71 12.91 -1.25
CA PHE A 43 -4.69 12.52 0.16
C PHE A 43 -6.08 12.07 0.65
N THR A 44 -7.13 12.83 0.32
CA THR A 44 -8.51 12.54 0.73
C THR A 44 -9.03 11.26 0.07
N ILE A 45 -8.71 11.06 -1.22
CA ILE A 45 -9.08 9.86 -1.98
C ILE A 45 -8.38 8.63 -1.39
N VAL A 46 -7.06 8.68 -1.20
CA VAL A 46 -6.27 7.57 -0.64
C VAL A 46 -6.77 7.19 0.74
N ARG A 47 -7.02 8.16 1.63
CA ARG A 47 -7.63 7.89 2.94
C ARG A 47 -8.95 7.15 2.81
N SER A 48 -9.85 7.63 1.95
CA SER A 48 -11.18 7.04 1.77
C SER A 48 -11.10 5.62 1.20
N MET A 49 -10.14 5.35 0.32
CA MET A 49 -9.88 4.01 -0.22
C MET A 49 -9.32 3.05 0.84
N ILE A 50 -8.44 3.53 1.71
CA ILE A 50 -7.94 2.75 2.85
C ILE A 50 -9.10 2.36 3.76
N ASP A 51 -9.89 3.35 4.20
CA ASP A 51 -11.05 3.13 5.08
C ASP A 51 -12.04 2.14 4.45
N LEU A 52 -12.33 2.29 3.15
CA LEU A 52 -13.21 1.38 2.43
C LEU A 52 -12.66 -0.05 2.40
N GLY A 53 -11.38 -0.23 2.05
CA GLY A 53 -10.75 -1.55 1.99
C GLY A 53 -10.85 -2.27 3.32
N HIS A 54 -10.50 -1.59 4.41
CA HIS A 54 -10.60 -2.12 5.76
C HIS A 54 -12.05 -2.46 6.16
N ASN A 55 -13.01 -1.59 5.83
CA ASN A 55 -14.44 -1.85 6.10
C ASN A 55 -14.99 -3.06 5.33
N LEU A 56 -14.36 -3.44 4.21
CA LEU A 56 -14.68 -4.64 3.44
C LEU A 56 -13.88 -5.87 3.91
N GLY A 57 -13.04 -5.74 4.94
CA GLY A 57 -12.19 -6.82 5.44
C GLY A 57 -11.00 -7.13 4.52
N LEU A 58 -10.59 -6.18 3.69
CA LEU A 58 -9.49 -6.32 2.74
C LEU A 58 -8.23 -5.62 3.26
N ARG A 59 -7.07 -6.21 2.95
CA ARG A 59 -5.79 -5.52 3.11
C ARG A 59 -5.62 -4.48 2.01
N VAL A 60 -4.98 -3.37 2.33
CA VAL A 60 -4.76 -2.27 1.39
C VAL A 60 -3.27 -2.15 1.08
N VAL A 61 -2.95 -2.22 -0.21
CA VAL A 61 -1.58 -2.02 -0.73
C VAL A 61 -1.54 -0.68 -1.46
N ALA A 62 -0.70 0.25 -1.03
CA ALA A 62 -0.45 1.49 -1.77
C ALA A 62 0.70 1.31 -2.75
N GLU A 63 0.46 1.58 -4.04
CA GLU A 63 1.48 1.47 -5.08
C GLU A 63 2.10 2.81 -5.45
N GLY A 64 3.33 2.81 -5.96
CA GLY A 64 3.99 4.03 -6.45
C GLY A 64 4.45 5.00 -5.36
N VAL A 65 4.85 4.49 -4.20
CA VAL A 65 5.48 5.31 -3.15
C VAL A 65 6.86 5.78 -3.59
N GLU A 66 6.97 7.06 -3.93
CA GLU A 66 8.21 7.68 -4.44
C GLU A 66 8.88 8.64 -3.45
N HIS A 67 8.13 9.11 -2.45
CA HIS A 67 8.63 10.05 -1.43
C HIS A 67 8.50 9.48 -0.01
N ALA A 68 9.44 9.83 0.86
CA ALA A 68 9.39 9.46 2.28
C ALA A 68 8.14 10.00 2.99
N ASP A 69 7.70 11.20 2.59
CA ASP A 69 6.50 11.85 3.15
C ASP A 69 5.21 11.10 2.76
N ASP A 70 5.14 10.56 1.54
CA ASP A 70 4.01 9.72 1.11
C ASP A 70 3.94 8.46 1.99
N LEU A 71 5.08 7.79 2.20
CA LEU A 71 5.17 6.61 3.07
C LEU A 71 4.78 6.92 4.52
N ALA A 72 5.23 8.06 5.06
CA ALA A 72 4.89 8.49 6.42
C ALA A 72 3.39 8.75 6.57
N LEU A 73 2.75 9.35 5.57
CA LEU A 73 1.30 9.54 5.57
C LEU A 73 0.56 8.21 5.45
N LEU A 74 0.96 7.32 4.55
CA LEU A 74 0.35 5.99 4.41
C LEU A 74 0.39 5.20 5.73
N ARG A 75 1.52 5.22 6.45
CA ARG A 75 1.64 4.64 7.79
C ARG A 75 0.66 5.26 8.79
N ARG A 76 0.53 6.60 8.80
CA ARG A 76 -0.41 7.32 9.67
C ARG A 76 -1.87 7.02 9.36
N LEU A 77 -2.18 6.77 8.10
CA LEU A 77 -3.52 6.39 7.63
C LEU A 77 -3.82 4.90 7.89
N GLY A 78 -2.86 4.12 8.40
CA GLY A 78 -3.03 2.70 8.67
C GLY A 78 -2.98 1.80 7.44
N CYS A 79 -2.40 2.24 6.32
CA CYS A 79 -2.22 1.40 5.14
C CYS A 79 -1.35 0.17 5.48
N ASP A 80 -1.78 -1.03 5.06
CA ASP A 80 -1.17 -2.29 5.47
C ASP A 80 0.18 -2.54 4.80
N LEU A 81 0.27 -2.25 3.50
CA LEU A 81 1.43 -2.53 2.67
C LEU A 81 1.70 -1.37 1.71
N ALA A 82 2.98 -1.17 1.38
CA ALA A 82 3.40 -0.13 0.44
C ALA A 82 4.42 -0.70 -0.55
N GLN A 83 4.32 -0.27 -1.80
CA GLN A 83 5.25 -0.58 -2.88
C GLN A 83 5.65 0.70 -3.59
N GLY A 84 6.94 0.88 -3.89
CA GLY A 84 7.38 2.00 -4.71
C GLY A 84 8.89 2.22 -4.68
N PHE A 85 9.37 3.11 -5.55
CA PHE A 85 10.80 3.35 -5.75
C PHE A 85 11.51 3.93 -4.53
N HIS A 86 10.77 4.53 -3.59
CA HIS A 86 11.34 4.96 -2.31
C HIS A 86 11.81 3.77 -1.47
N LEU A 87 11.16 2.60 -1.59
CA LEU A 87 11.52 1.37 -0.87
C LEU A 87 12.60 0.61 -1.63
N ALA A 88 12.33 0.28 -2.89
CA ALA A 88 13.25 -0.34 -3.82
C ALA A 88 12.71 -0.18 -5.25
N ARG A 89 13.61 0.00 -6.22
CA ARG A 89 13.26 -0.20 -7.64
C ARG A 89 13.14 -1.71 -7.93
N PRO A 90 12.51 -2.14 -9.03
CA PRO A 90 12.60 -3.53 -9.48
C PRO A 90 14.07 -3.96 -9.60
N LEU A 91 14.44 -5.04 -8.91
CA LEU A 91 15.81 -5.54 -8.83
C LEU A 91 15.95 -6.86 -9.59
N PRO A 92 17.08 -7.09 -10.29
CA PRO A 92 17.49 -8.43 -10.68
C PRO A 92 17.61 -9.34 -9.46
N LEU A 93 17.47 -10.66 -9.66
CA LEU A 93 17.45 -11.64 -8.56
C LEU A 93 18.63 -11.50 -7.60
N ALA A 94 19.86 -11.34 -8.11
CA ALA A 94 21.05 -11.23 -7.27
C ALA A 94 21.01 -9.99 -6.36
N GLU A 95 20.56 -8.86 -6.90
CA GLU A 95 20.42 -7.61 -6.13
C GLU A 95 19.26 -7.68 -5.14
N LEU A 96 18.15 -8.35 -5.51
CA LEU A 96 17.03 -8.60 -4.60
C LEU A 96 17.47 -9.42 -3.39
N LEU A 97 18.28 -10.47 -3.58
CA LEU A 97 18.79 -11.29 -2.48
C LEU A 97 19.63 -10.47 -1.50
N ALA A 98 20.56 -9.67 -2.01
CA ALA A 98 21.38 -8.77 -1.18
C ALA A 98 20.52 -7.71 -0.45
N TRP A 99 19.52 -7.16 -1.13
CA TRP A 99 18.58 -6.21 -0.53
C TRP A 99 17.76 -6.84 0.60
N LEU A 100 17.27 -8.08 0.41
CA LEU A 100 16.50 -8.81 1.43
C LEU A 100 17.32 -9.11 2.69
N GLU A 101 18.61 -9.42 2.54
CA GLU A 101 19.52 -9.63 3.67
C GLU A 101 19.68 -8.35 4.50
N GLY A 102 19.91 -7.21 3.85
CA GLY A 102 20.01 -5.92 4.52
C GLY A 102 18.69 -5.45 5.14
N TRP A 103 17.56 -5.76 4.49
CA TRP A 103 16.23 -5.40 4.98
C TRP A 103 15.88 -6.13 6.29
N ARG A 104 16.11 -7.45 6.37
CA ARG A 104 15.85 -8.25 7.58
C ARG A 104 16.63 -7.74 8.79
N ALA A 105 17.89 -7.34 8.61
CA ALA A 105 18.71 -6.77 9.67
C ALA A 105 18.18 -5.42 10.20
N THR A 106 17.44 -4.67 9.36
CA THR A 106 16.81 -3.39 9.74
C THR A 106 15.44 -3.62 10.39
N SER A 107 14.67 -4.63 9.95
CA SER A 107 13.33 -4.93 10.46
C SER A 107 13.30 -5.65 11.82
N GLU A 108 14.36 -6.37 12.19
CA GLU A 108 14.50 -6.96 13.54
C GLU A 108 14.74 -5.90 14.63
N ALA A 109 14.98 -4.64 14.26
CA ALA A 109 15.18 -3.54 15.20
C ALA A 109 13.88 -2.84 15.66
N GLU A 110 12.72 -3.07 15.03
CA GLU A 110 11.48 -2.42 15.46
C GLU A 110 10.21 -3.21 15.04
N PRO A 111 9.52 -3.91 15.96
CA PRO A 111 8.25 -4.54 15.64
C PRO A 111 7.12 -3.51 15.54
N LEU A 112 6.43 -3.47 14.40
CA LEU A 112 5.19 -2.70 14.17
C LEU A 112 3.94 -3.38 14.79
N THR A 113 4.06 -3.93 16.00
CA THR A 113 2.90 -4.48 16.74
C THR A 113 2.69 -3.71 18.03
N GLY A 114 2.05 -2.56 17.90
CA GLY A 114 1.40 -1.85 19.00
C GLY A 114 -0.12 -1.87 18.79
N HIS A 115 -0.77 -3.00 19.06
CA HIS A 115 -2.21 -3.05 19.25
C HIS A 115 -2.46 -3.37 20.73
N PRO A 116 -2.85 -2.40 21.58
CA PRO A 116 -3.50 -2.73 22.83
C PRO A 116 -4.92 -3.24 22.53
N ALA A 117 -5.34 -4.22 23.31
CA ALA A 117 -6.71 -4.74 23.36
C ALA A 117 -7.74 -3.66 23.67
#